data_AF-A0A523GHJ5-F1
#
_entry.id   AF-A0A523GHJ5-F1
#
_cell.length_a   1.000
_cell.length_b   1.000
_cell.length_c   1.000
_cell.angle_alpha   90.00
_cell.angle_beta   90.00
_cell.angle_gamma   90.00
#
_symmetry.space_group_name_H-M   'P 1'
#
loop_
_entity.id
_entity.type
_entity.pdbx_description
1 polymer ?
#
loop_
_entity_poly.entity_id
_entity_poly.type
_entity_poly.pdbx_seq_one_letter_code
_entity_poly.pdbx_strand_id
1 'polypeptide(L)'
;MNLMIIDKLKRPVRDLRISVTDKCNFRCHYCMPEEIFGHKYEFLSKDKILTFEETIRLVKLFVQLGVHKIRITGGEPLLRQELDVLVKMLSSVSG
;
A
#
# COMPACT_ATOMS: atom_id res chain seq x y z
N MET A 1 12.42 -7.60 -21.88
CA MET A 1 11.43 -8.69 -21.90
C MET A 1 10.50 -8.49 -20.71
N ASN A 2 9.22 -8.18 -20.95
CA ASN A 2 8.24 -8.08 -19.87
C ASN A 2 7.88 -9.50 -19.44
N LEU A 3 8.39 -9.97 -18.29
CA LEU A 3 8.04 -11.28 -17.74
C LEU A 3 6.63 -11.17 -17.17
N MET A 4 5.64 -11.73 -17.87
CA MET A 4 4.27 -11.82 -17.34
C MET A 4 4.20 -12.97 -16.35
N ILE A 5 4.26 -12.64 -15.05
CA ILE A 5 4.14 -13.63 -13.98
C ILE A 5 2.68 -14.04 -13.82
N ILE A 6 2.44 -15.35 -13.74
CA ILE A 6 1.14 -15.95 -13.51
C ILE A 6 1.14 -16.79 -12.24
N ASP A 7 0.01 -16.84 -11.54
CA ASP A 7 -0.19 -17.75 -10.43
C ASP A 7 -0.59 -19.18 -10.89
N LYS A 8 -0.85 -20.08 -9.94
CA LYS A 8 -1.26 -21.47 -10.22
C LYS A 8 -2.60 -21.58 -10.98
N LEU A 9 -3.44 -20.56 -10.91
CA LEU A 9 -4.72 -20.48 -11.64
C LEU A 9 -4.58 -19.70 -12.95
N LYS A 10 -3.34 -19.45 -13.40
CA LYS A 10 -2.99 -18.74 -14.64
C LYS A 10 -3.46 -17.29 -14.68
N ARG A 11 -3.63 -16.63 -13.53
CA ARG A 11 -3.98 -15.20 -13.46
C ARG A 11 -2.70 -14.35 -13.48
N PRO A 12 -2.62 -13.30 -14.32
CA PRO A 12 -1.45 -12.44 -14.37
C PRO A 12 -1.40 -11.50 -13.16
N VAL A 13 -0.20 -11.19 -12.68
CA VAL A 13 0.00 -10.09 -11.74
C VAL A 13 -0.20 -8.75 -12.46
N ARG A 14 -1.05 -7.89 -11.92
CA ARG A 14 -1.51 -6.67 -12.61
C ARG A 14 -1.61 -5.45 -11.71
N ASP A 15 -2.22 -5.64 -10.55
CA ASP A 15 -2.52 -4.59 -9.58
C ASP A 15 -1.67 -4.79 -8.34
N LEU A 16 -1.03 -3.72 -7.87
CA LEU A 16 -0.35 -3.67 -6.58
C LEU A 16 -1.13 -2.74 -5.64
N ARG A 17 -1.65 -3.31 -4.55
CA ARG A 17 -2.32 -2.56 -3.49
C ARG A 17 -1.32 -2.26 -2.38
N ILE A 18 -1.06 -0.99 -2.13
CA ILE A 18 -0.07 -0.52 -1.14
C ILE A 18 -0.82 0.05 0.04
N SER A 19 -0.72 -0.60 1.20
CA SER A 19 -1.25 -0.07 2.47
C SER A 19 -0.21 0.84 3.10
N VAL A 20 -0.49 2.15 3.19
CA VAL A 20 0.49 3.16 3.66
C VAL A 20 0.38 3.48 5.16
N THR A 21 -0.71 3.04 5.79
CA THR A 21 -0.95 3.18 7.22
C THR A 21 -2.00 2.17 7.67
N ASP A 22 -1.95 1.76 8.93
CA ASP A 22 -2.97 0.97 9.62
C ASP A 22 -3.98 1.83 10.39
N LYS A 23 -3.75 3.15 10.44
CA LYS A 23 -4.63 4.11 11.14
C LYS A 23 -5.81 4.52 10.26
N CYS A 24 -6.95 4.75 10.89
CA CYS A 24 -8.14 5.31 10.27
C CYS A 24 -8.78 6.34 11.22
N ASN A 25 -9.34 7.40 10.67
CA ASN A 25 -10.08 8.42 11.41
C ASN A 25 -11.54 7.99 11.70
N PHE A 26 -12.01 6.90 11.08
CA PHE A 26 -13.32 6.29 11.35
C PHE A 26 -13.21 4.97 12.10
N ARG A 27 -14.35 4.53 12.66
CA ARG A 27 -14.56 3.24 13.32
C ARG A 27 -15.77 2.53 12.75
N CYS A 28 -15.73 2.27 11.44
CA CYS A 28 -16.83 1.60 10.76
C CYS A 28 -17.03 0.19 11.33
N HIS A 29 -18.26 -0.16 11.74
CA HIS A 29 -18.55 -1.43 12.41
C HIS A 29 -18.07 -2.68 11.65
N TYR A 30 -18.11 -2.66 10.31
CA TYR A 30 -17.70 -3.79 9.48
C TYR A 30 -16.18 -3.85 9.19
N CYS A 31 -15.40 -2.87 9.63
CA CYS A 31 -13.99 -2.73 9.26
C CYS A 31 -13.10 -2.52 10.48
N MET A 32 -13.34 -1.47 11.27
CA MET A 32 -12.55 -1.13 12.45
C MET A 32 -13.50 -0.81 13.63
N PRO A 33 -14.20 -1.82 14.19
CA PRO A 33 -15.12 -1.62 15.31
C PRO A 33 -14.38 -1.05 16.54
N GLU A 34 -15.01 -0.11 17.23
CA GLU A 34 -14.40 0.63 18.34
C GLU A 34 -14.09 -0.26 19.55
N GLU A 35 -14.88 -1.33 19.75
CA GLU A 35 -14.68 -2.32 20.81
C GLU A 35 -13.32 -3.04 20.67
N ILE A 36 -12.77 -3.09 19.46
CA ILE A 36 -11.47 -3.70 19.14
C ILE A 36 -10.40 -2.62 18.92
N PHE A 37 -10.71 -1.57 18.14
CA PHE A 37 -9.76 -0.54 17.67
C PHE A 37 -9.86 0.79 18.43
N GLY A 38 -10.41 0.75 19.65
CA GLY A 38 -10.57 1.91 20.54
C GLY A 38 -9.26 2.37 21.17
N HIS A 39 -9.34 3.09 22.29
CA HIS A 39 -8.20 3.79 22.91
C HIS A 39 -7.02 2.89 23.33
N LYS A 40 -7.26 1.59 23.52
CA LYS A 40 -6.23 0.63 23.94
C LYS A 40 -5.54 -0.06 22.77
N TYR A 41 -5.99 0.17 21.53
CA TYR A 41 -5.39 -0.47 20.37
C TYR A 41 -4.09 0.22 19.99
N GLU A 42 -3.00 -0.55 19.99
CA GLU A 42 -1.68 -0.08 19.61
C GLU A 42 -1.48 -0.24 18.09
N PHE A 43 -1.57 0.87 17.37
CA PHE A 43 -1.20 0.93 15.96
C PHE A 43 0.31 0.81 15.79
N LEU A 44 0.73 0.39 14.60
CA LEU A 44 2.13 0.29 14.22
C LEU A 44 2.87 1.61 14.47
N SER A 45 4.04 1.49 15.10
CA SER A 45 4.98 2.60 15.22
C SER A 45 5.56 2.94 13.84
N LYS A 46 6.04 4.18 13.69
CA LYS A 46 6.51 4.70 12.38
C LYS A 46 7.63 3.84 11.77
N ASP A 47 8.52 3.29 12.59
CA ASP A 47 9.64 2.42 12.19
C ASP A 47 9.22 1.03 11.70
N LYS A 48 7.96 0.63 11.96
CA LYS A 48 7.40 -0.65 11.50
C LYS A 48 6.63 -0.53 10.18
N ILE A 49 6.47 0.68 9.66
CA ILE A 49 5.84 0.92 8.37
C ILE A 49 6.94 1.20 7.35
N LEU A 50 6.82 0.61 6.17
CA LEU A 50 7.76 0.84 5.08
C LEU A 50 7.96 2.34 4.82
N THR A 51 9.22 2.69 4.57
CA THR A 51 9.61 3.99 4.03
C THR A 51 9.11 4.14 2.60
N PHE A 52 9.09 5.37 2.10
CA PHE A 52 8.72 5.62 0.70
C PHE A 52 9.78 5.03 -0.24
N GLU A 53 11.05 5.07 0.13
CA GLU A 53 12.17 4.50 -0.61
C GLU A 53 12.03 2.97 -0.75
N GLU A 54 11.69 2.27 0.33
CA GLU A 54 11.41 0.83 0.30
C GLU A 54 10.18 0.52 -0.56
N THR A 55 9.12 1.32 -0.43
CA THR A 55 7.91 1.18 -1.24
C THR A 55 8.22 1.31 -2.73
N ILE A 56 9.00 2.33 -3.11
CA ILE A 56 9.39 2.56 -4.50
C ILE A 56 10.31 1.46 -5.02
N ARG A 57 11.23 0.96 -4.20
CA ARG A 57 12.06 -0.19 -4.56
C ARG A 57 11.18 -1.40 -4.91
N LEU A 58 10.18 -1.71 -4.10
CA LEU A 58 9.26 -2.81 -4.36
C LEU A 58 8.44 -2.57 -5.63
N VAL A 59 7.88 -1.38 -5.81
CA VAL A 59 7.09 -1.02 -7.00
C VAL A 59 7.90 -1.21 -8.28
N LYS A 60 9.15 -0.74 -8.32
CA LYS A 60 10.04 -0.92 -9.49
C LYS A 60 10.27 -2.39 -9.82
N LEU A 61 10.39 -3.26 -8.82
CA LEU A 61 10.50 -4.70 -9.03
C LEU A 61 9.19 -5.30 -9.57
N PHE A 62 8.04 -4.92 -9.00
CA PHE A 62 6.73 -5.42 -9.42
C PHE A 62 6.33 -4.99 -10.84
N VAL A 63 6.70 -3.79 -11.25
CA VAL A 63 6.45 -3.31 -12.62
C VAL A 63 7.16 -4.19 -13.66
N GLN A 64 8.38 -4.66 -13.37
CA GLN A 64 9.09 -5.61 -14.23
C GLN A 64 8.40 -6.98 -14.35
N LEU A 65 7.50 -7.30 -13.41
CA LEU A 65 6.72 -8.55 -13.38
C LEU A 65 5.32 -8.42 -14.02
N GLY A 66 4.95 -7.24 -14.52
CA GLY A 66 3.68 -6.99 -15.22
C GLY A 66 2.67 -6.10 -14.48
N VAL A 67 3.00 -5.61 -13.28
CA VAL A 67 2.16 -4.62 -12.59
C VAL A 67 2.15 -3.31 -13.36
N HIS A 68 0.96 -2.77 -13.60
CA HIS A 68 0.76 -1.47 -14.26
C HIS A 68 -0.35 -0.64 -13.59
N LYS A 69 -0.88 -1.11 -12.45
CA LYS A 69 -1.84 -0.37 -11.65
C LYS A 69 -1.46 -0.40 -10.19
N ILE A 70 -1.29 0.77 -9.60
CA ILE A 70 -1.02 0.94 -8.18
C ILE A 70 -2.26 1.53 -7.52
N ARG A 71 -2.67 0.95 -6.39
CA ARG A 71 -3.74 1.48 -5.54
C ARG A 71 -3.19 1.76 -4.16
N ILE A 72 -3.19 3.02 -3.76
CA ILE A 72 -2.86 3.44 -2.40
C ILE A 72 -4.07 3.22 -1.51
N THR A 73 -3.87 2.53 -0.39
CA THR A 73 -4.88 2.25 0.64
C THR A 73 -4.24 2.35 2.03
N GLY A 74 -4.98 2.03 3.08
CA GLY A 74 -4.45 1.99 4.45
C GLY A 74 -5.45 1.29 5.36
N GLY A 75 -5.61 1.84 6.57
CA GLY A 75 -6.89 2.40 6.99
C GLY A 75 -7.26 3.58 6.07
N GLU A 76 -7.10 4.82 6.55
CA GLU A 76 -7.30 6.04 5.76
C GLU A 76 -5.95 6.59 5.24
N PRO A 77 -5.64 6.47 3.94
CA PRO A 77 -4.37 6.91 3.35
C PRO A 77 -3.98 8.34 3.71
N LEU A 78 -4.95 9.25 3.75
CA LEU A 78 -4.69 10.68 3.97
C LEU A 78 -4.16 11.00 5.38
N LEU A 79 -4.17 10.03 6.30
CA LEU A 79 -3.51 10.15 7.60
C LEU A 79 -2.00 9.90 7.54
N ARG A 80 -1.48 9.32 6.45
CA ARG A 80 -0.03 9.18 6.26
C ARG A 80 0.55 10.55 5.89
N GLN A 81 1.41 11.06 6.76
CA GLN A 81 2.14 12.31 6.51
C GLN A 81 2.93 12.23 5.19
N GLU A 82 2.93 13.34 4.45
CA GLU A 82 3.68 13.52 3.19
C GLU A 82 3.28 12.51 2.09
N LEU A 83 2.02 12.06 2.09
CA LEU A 83 1.55 11.11 1.07
C LEU A 83 1.75 11.62 -0.37
N ASP A 84 1.66 12.93 -0.58
CA ASP A 84 1.92 13.59 -1.86
C ASP A 84 3.35 13.35 -2.37
N VAL A 85 4.34 13.25 -1.47
CA VAL A 85 5.72 12.87 -1.80
C VAL A 85 5.75 11.45 -2.36
N LEU A 86 5.10 10.49 -1.69
CA LEU A 86 4.99 9.13 -2.20
C LEU A 86 4.31 9.10 -3.57
N VAL A 87 3.21 9.83 -3.76
CA VAL A 87 2.50 9.91 -5.04
C VAL A 87 3.43 10.43 -6.14
N LYS A 88 4.20 11.49 -5.88
CA LYS A 88 5.18 12.04 -6.82
C LYS A 88 6.31 11.04 -7.16
N MET A 89 6.78 10.29 -6.17
CA MET A 89 7.79 9.24 -6.41
C MET A 89 7.22 8.11 -7.27
N LEU A 90 5.98 7.68 -7.00
CA LEU A 90 5.29 6.62 -7.75
C LEU A 90 5.04 7.05 -9.20
N SER A 91 4.61 8.29 -9.43
CA SER A 91 4.37 8.83 -10.79
C SER A 91 5.64 8.92 -11.64
N SER A 92 6.82 8.87 -10.99
CA SER A 92 8.12 8.89 -11.66
C SER A 92 8.63 7.49 -12.02
N VAL A 93 7.92 6.42 -11.63
CA VAL A 93 8.25 5.04 -12.02
C VAL A 93 7.69 4.76 -13.41
N SER A 94 8.54 4.28 -14.32
CA SER A 94 8.12 3.91 -15.68
C SER A 94 7.59 2.48 -15.73
N GLY A 95 6.38 2.30 -16.28
CA GLY A 95 5.79 1.01 -16.65
C GLY A 95 4.31 0.90 -16.30
#